data_AF-A0A1X1NFD4-F1
#
_entry.id   AF-A0A1X1NFD4-F1
#
_cell.length_a   1.000
_cell.length_b   1.000
_cell.length_c   1.000
_cell.angle_alpha   90.00
_cell.angle_beta   90.00
_cell.angle_gamma   90.00
#
_symmetry.space_group_name_H-M   'P 1'
#
loop_
_entity.id
_entity.type
_entity.pdbx_description
1 polymer ?
#
loop_
_entity_poly.entity_id
_entity_poly.type
_entity_poly.pdbx_seq_one_letter_code
_entity_poly.pdbx_strand_id
1 'polypeptide(L)'
;MSSKQPILSLEMPALTGRKWVTDTVITQGESLHEVAEITVIHEVTRGTASGSGWNLIFAGVLSEGQPLALRYGTAARSKIWHGYITAVSVLGDEIPQTSLRAVQVPVVYTCVGPTHPMQSQANRLWSSTTASFVARKLARGSGLRPQVQRSTRLFGTIPQQAKSDFAFLRDLADEVGYRLTPHGTTLAFTHPLVSLREADEERPTFHYAKDATDTVKTWESTTGQLDPLGGRHTRREGYSFNINTGALVRHVAAGTQDSPITQYSTGRPFTSQAEAVEILNAEARRDVLWVHAKATVIGDARVRTGTDLEMTGGALGPHDPGPWMVRSATHRISVVPDQPAAGRYWLDVTLGRNRIGGLDLVAKDEVVDSVQDGTALIDGRWRAQHIGRA
;
A
#
# COMPACT_ATOMS: atom_id res chain seq x y z
N MET A 1 -22.42 2.84 -22.38
CA MET A 1 -21.48 1.74 -22.08
C MET A 1 -19.99 2.07 -22.36
N SER A 2 -19.60 3.33 -22.63
CA SER A 2 -18.19 3.67 -22.97
C SER A 2 -17.26 3.98 -21.78
N SER A 3 -17.68 3.76 -20.52
CA SER A 3 -16.91 4.16 -19.32
C SER A 3 -15.81 3.19 -18.87
N LYS A 4 -15.55 2.12 -19.64
CA LYS A 4 -14.61 1.05 -19.25
C LYS A 4 -13.22 1.13 -19.89
N GLN A 5 -12.97 2.11 -20.76
CA GLN A 5 -11.65 2.22 -21.40
C GLN A 5 -10.60 2.61 -20.35
N PRO A 6 -9.51 1.84 -20.23
CA PRO A 6 -8.42 2.18 -19.34
C PRO A 6 -7.69 3.43 -19.84
N ILE A 7 -7.24 4.24 -18.90
CA ILE A 7 -6.39 5.40 -19.14
C ILE A 7 -5.06 5.13 -18.47
N LEU A 8 -3.99 5.42 -19.21
CA LEU A 8 -2.62 5.36 -18.72
C LEU A 8 -1.82 6.46 -19.39
N SER A 9 -1.31 7.42 -18.62
CA SER A 9 -0.50 8.52 -19.16
C SER A 9 0.46 9.07 -18.12
N LEU A 10 1.70 9.37 -18.54
CA LEU A 10 2.65 10.12 -17.71
C LEU A 10 2.31 11.61 -17.79
N GLU A 11 1.96 12.19 -16.64
CA GLU A 11 1.67 13.62 -16.46
C GLU A 11 2.97 14.41 -16.25
N MET A 12 3.93 13.79 -15.56
CA MET A 12 5.22 14.38 -15.30
C MET A 12 6.31 13.30 -15.26
N PRO A 13 7.48 13.51 -15.89
CA PRO A 13 7.64 14.46 -17.00
C PRO A 13 6.68 14.11 -18.14
N ALA A 14 6.13 15.12 -18.81
CA ALA A 14 5.32 14.88 -20.00
C ALA A 14 6.18 14.17 -21.06
N LEU A 15 5.69 13.05 -21.59
CA LEU A 15 6.37 12.37 -22.68
C LEU A 15 6.27 13.24 -23.94
N THR A 16 7.41 13.65 -24.50
CA THR A 16 7.48 14.39 -25.76
C THR A 16 7.90 13.49 -26.91
N GLY A 17 7.41 13.80 -28.12
CA GLY A 17 7.77 13.07 -29.33
C GLY A 17 7.02 11.75 -29.47
N ARG A 18 7.65 10.75 -30.10
CA ARG A 18 7.05 9.43 -30.34
C ARG A 18 7.32 8.47 -29.18
N LYS A 19 6.77 8.81 -28.01
CA LYS A 19 6.87 8.02 -26.78
C LYS A 19 5.49 7.85 -26.17
N TRP A 20 5.18 6.66 -25.68
CA TRP A 20 3.91 6.41 -25.00
C TRP A 20 4.06 5.29 -23.98
N VAL A 21 3.22 5.33 -22.94
CA VAL A 21 3.13 4.26 -21.96
C VAL A 21 2.25 3.15 -22.53
N THR A 22 2.67 1.89 -22.41
CA THR A 22 1.85 0.75 -22.82
C THR A 22 1.37 -0.05 -21.63
N ASP A 23 2.25 -0.33 -20.68
CA ASP A 23 1.95 -1.24 -19.58
C ASP A 23 2.39 -0.63 -18.26
N THR A 24 1.63 -0.89 -17.21
CA THR A 24 2.02 -0.54 -15.86
C THR A 24 1.53 -1.57 -14.86
N VAL A 25 2.40 -1.90 -13.90
CA VAL A 25 2.05 -2.63 -12.69
C VAL A 25 2.29 -1.73 -11.48
N ILE A 26 1.26 -1.42 -10.70
CA ILE A 26 1.38 -0.65 -9.45
C ILE A 26 1.06 -1.58 -8.29
N THR A 27 2.02 -1.80 -7.40
CA THR A 27 1.87 -2.64 -6.21
C THR A 27 1.80 -1.78 -4.95
N GLN A 28 0.75 -1.99 -4.17
CA GLN A 28 0.51 -1.37 -2.88
C GLN A 28 0.25 -2.47 -1.84
N GLY A 29 0.80 -2.34 -0.64
CA GLY A 29 0.55 -3.29 0.43
C GLY A 29 0.82 -2.72 1.82
N GLU A 30 0.28 -3.38 2.84
CA GLU A 30 0.56 -3.03 4.25
C GLU A 30 2.07 -3.12 4.49
N SER A 31 2.64 -2.08 5.10
CA SER A 31 4.06 -2.03 5.48
C SER A 31 5.06 -2.16 4.33
N LEU A 32 4.62 -1.87 3.11
CA LEU A 32 5.46 -1.85 1.90
C LEU A 32 5.51 -0.44 1.30
N HIS A 33 6.63 -0.10 0.67
CA HIS A 33 6.65 1.04 -0.24
C HIS A 33 5.69 0.78 -1.40
N GLU A 34 5.01 1.82 -1.90
CA GLU A 34 4.33 1.72 -3.19
C GLU A 34 5.40 1.58 -4.28
N VAL A 35 5.24 0.61 -5.18
CA VAL A 35 6.17 0.37 -6.28
C VAL A 35 5.40 0.35 -7.59
N ALA A 36 5.95 0.96 -8.63
CA ALA A 36 5.40 0.89 -9.97
C ALA A 36 6.46 0.41 -10.97
N GLU A 37 6.08 -0.48 -11.86
CA GLU A 37 6.85 -0.81 -13.07
C GLU A 37 6.10 -0.24 -14.27
N ILE A 38 6.73 0.68 -14.99
CA ILE A 38 6.11 1.43 -16.10
C ILE A 38 6.86 1.11 -17.38
N THR A 39 6.19 0.51 -18.35
CA THR A 39 6.72 0.25 -19.68
C THR A 39 6.38 1.40 -20.61
N VAL A 40 7.40 2.06 -21.14
CA VAL A 40 7.29 3.12 -22.14
C VAL A 40 7.92 2.64 -23.43
N ILE A 41 7.20 2.77 -24.53
CA ILE A 41 7.77 2.56 -25.86
C ILE A 41 8.44 3.85 -26.32
N HIS A 42 9.72 3.75 -26.66
CA HIS A 42 10.49 4.80 -27.29
C HIS A 42 10.62 4.48 -28.79
N GLU A 43 10.03 5.29 -29.65
CA GLU A 43 10.28 5.18 -31.08
C GLU A 43 11.51 6.01 -31.45
N VAL A 44 12.53 5.34 -31.99
CA VAL A 44 13.79 5.98 -32.38
C VAL A 44 13.97 5.85 -33.87
N THR A 45 14.18 6.99 -34.54
CA THR A 45 14.56 7.04 -35.94
C THR A 45 16.07 7.02 -36.04
N ARG A 46 16.66 6.05 -36.74
CA ARG A 46 18.11 6.04 -36.97
C ARG A 46 18.46 7.14 -37.97
N GLY A 47 18.94 8.28 -37.47
CA GLY A 47 19.68 9.25 -38.28
C GLY A 47 20.97 8.59 -38.79
N THR A 48 21.50 9.09 -39.91
CA THR A 48 22.68 8.62 -40.67
C THR A 48 24.02 8.50 -39.91
N ALA A 49 24.01 8.50 -38.58
CA ALA A 49 25.18 8.25 -37.74
C ALA A 49 25.60 6.78 -37.81
N SER A 50 26.50 6.51 -38.75
CA SER A 50 27.28 5.28 -38.85
C SER A 50 28.07 5.02 -37.56
N GLY A 51 27.80 3.87 -36.94
CA GLY A 51 28.76 3.19 -36.07
C GLY A 51 28.98 3.79 -34.68
N SER A 52 28.13 3.43 -33.71
CA SER A 52 28.54 2.81 -32.44
C SER A 52 27.38 2.91 -31.44
N GLY A 53 26.76 1.77 -31.10
CA GLY A 53 25.93 1.60 -29.90
C GLY A 53 24.65 2.42 -29.80
N TRP A 54 23.60 1.81 -29.25
CA TRP A 54 22.50 2.58 -28.69
C TRP A 54 23.01 3.33 -27.46
N ASN A 55 22.97 4.66 -27.48
CA ASN A 55 23.21 5.44 -26.27
C ASN A 55 21.86 5.95 -25.76
N LEU A 56 21.44 5.40 -24.62
CA LEU A 56 20.16 5.69 -23.94
C LEU A 56 19.95 7.18 -23.67
N ILE A 57 21.03 7.93 -23.57
CA ILE A 57 21.02 9.37 -23.36
C ILE A 57 20.37 10.11 -24.55
N PHE A 58 20.60 9.66 -25.79
CA PHE A 58 20.01 10.30 -26.97
C PHE A 58 18.52 9.97 -27.19
N ALA A 59 18.03 8.88 -26.59
CA ALA A 59 16.61 8.50 -26.67
C ALA A 59 15.73 9.29 -25.69
N GLY A 60 16.31 10.18 -24.88
CA GLY A 60 15.61 10.93 -23.83
C GLY A 60 14.94 9.99 -22.83
N VAL A 61 15.67 8.95 -22.42
CA VAL A 61 15.29 8.06 -21.31
C VAL A 61 15.32 8.85 -20.02
N LEU A 62 14.34 8.63 -19.16
CA LEU A 62 14.25 9.31 -17.87
C LEU A 62 15.34 8.80 -16.92
N SER A 63 15.93 9.68 -16.12
CA SER A 63 17.05 9.33 -15.25
C SER A 63 16.59 8.80 -13.89
N GLU A 64 17.42 7.99 -13.24
CA GLU A 64 17.23 7.63 -11.83
C GLU A 64 17.15 8.88 -10.93
N GLY A 65 16.36 8.79 -9.87
CA GLY A 65 16.04 9.89 -8.96
C GLY A 65 15.02 10.90 -9.50
N GLN A 66 14.69 10.85 -10.79
CA GLN A 66 13.74 11.81 -11.39
C GLN A 66 12.31 11.56 -10.85
N PRO A 67 11.61 12.62 -10.40
CA PRO A 67 10.22 12.49 -9.97
C PRO A 67 9.29 12.27 -11.17
N LEU A 68 8.27 11.44 -10.98
CA LEU A 68 7.24 11.19 -11.97
C LEU A 68 5.83 11.17 -11.38
N ALA A 69 4.85 11.50 -12.22
CA ALA A 69 3.42 11.39 -11.94
C ALA A 69 2.75 10.62 -13.08
N LEU A 70 2.02 9.56 -12.74
CA LEU A 70 1.35 8.66 -13.66
C LEU A 70 -0.16 8.70 -13.40
N ARG A 71 -0.95 9.13 -14.38
CA ARG A 71 -2.41 8.95 -14.34
C ARG A 71 -2.74 7.52 -14.76
N TYR A 72 -3.59 6.87 -13.97
CA TYR A 72 -4.03 5.51 -14.21
C TYR A 72 -5.49 5.31 -13.81
N GLY A 73 -6.16 4.32 -14.39
CA GLY A 73 -7.54 3.94 -14.04
C GLY A 73 -8.45 3.88 -15.25
N THR A 74 -9.69 4.35 -15.09
CA THR A 74 -10.66 4.51 -16.19
C THR A 74 -11.02 5.98 -16.36
N ALA A 75 -11.67 6.33 -17.46
CA ALA A 75 -12.15 7.70 -17.72
C ALA A 75 -13.00 8.27 -16.57
N ALA A 76 -13.85 7.45 -15.95
CA ALA A 76 -14.70 7.89 -14.84
C ALA A 76 -14.00 7.81 -13.47
N ARG A 77 -12.99 6.95 -13.34
CA ARG A 77 -12.33 6.62 -12.06
C ARG A 77 -10.82 6.53 -12.28
N SER A 78 -10.20 7.69 -12.49
CA SER A 78 -8.73 7.80 -12.59
C SER A 78 -8.14 8.40 -11.32
N LYS A 79 -6.90 8.01 -11.01
CA LYS A 79 -6.08 8.58 -9.95
C LYS A 79 -4.69 8.89 -10.51
N ILE A 80 -3.90 9.66 -9.76
CA ILE A 80 -2.51 9.97 -10.11
C ILE A 80 -1.60 9.30 -9.08
N TRP A 81 -0.76 8.40 -9.56
CA TRP A 81 0.34 7.83 -8.79
C TRP A 81 1.57 8.74 -8.89
N HIS A 82 2.28 8.92 -7.78
CA HIS A 82 3.45 9.77 -7.71
C HIS A 82 4.64 8.95 -7.24
N GLY A 83 5.84 9.18 -7.77
CA GLY A 83 7.03 8.48 -7.31
C GLY A 83 8.30 8.99 -7.94
N TYR A 84 9.35 8.18 -7.82
CA TYR A 84 10.69 8.44 -8.32
C TYR A 84 11.21 7.22 -9.05
N ILE A 85 11.93 7.44 -10.14
CA ILE A 85 12.59 6.37 -10.89
C ILE A 85 13.78 5.88 -10.06
N THR A 86 13.86 4.58 -9.81
CA THR A 86 14.97 3.96 -9.06
C THR A 86 15.82 3.03 -9.91
N ALA A 87 15.27 2.51 -11.00
CA ALA A 87 16.03 1.72 -11.97
C ALA A 87 15.40 1.85 -13.35
N VAL A 88 16.22 1.68 -14.38
CA VAL A 88 15.81 1.69 -15.79
C VAL A 88 16.35 0.46 -16.48
N SER A 89 15.48 -0.27 -17.16
CA SER A 89 15.83 -1.47 -17.93
C SER A 89 15.29 -1.36 -19.35
N VAL A 90 16.05 -1.83 -20.33
CA VAL A 90 15.65 -1.82 -21.75
C VAL A 90 15.31 -3.25 -22.13
N LEU A 91 14.08 -3.48 -22.61
CA LEU A 91 13.64 -4.79 -23.05
C LEU A 91 13.98 -4.95 -24.54
N GLY A 92 14.80 -5.95 -24.87
CA GLY A 92 15.12 -6.32 -26.24
C GLY A 92 16.58 -6.68 -26.42
N ASP A 93 16.82 -7.89 -26.90
CA ASP A 93 18.13 -8.33 -27.38
C ASP A 93 18.33 -7.75 -28.78
N GLU A 94 19.42 -7.01 -28.97
CA GLU A 94 19.97 -6.55 -30.24
C GLU A 94 18.93 -6.16 -31.31
N ILE A 95 18.54 -4.89 -31.33
CA ILE A 95 17.76 -4.32 -32.43
C ILE A 95 18.48 -4.60 -33.76
N PRO A 96 17.82 -5.26 -34.74
CA PRO A 96 18.47 -5.65 -35.99
C PRO A 96 19.16 -4.44 -36.63
N GLN A 97 20.49 -4.53 -36.77
CA GLN A 97 21.34 -3.43 -37.27
C GLN A 97 20.96 -2.97 -38.69
N THR A 98 20.13 -3.75 -39.41
CA THR A 98 19.72 -3.53 -40.79
C THR A 98 18.43 -2.71 -40.94
N SER A 99 17.75 -2.33 -39.85
CA SER A 99 16.52 -1.55 -39.96
C SER A 99 16.81 -0.07 -40.29
N LEU A 100 16.40 0.37 -41.49
CA LEU A 100 16.37 1.78 -41.92
C LEU A 100 15.10 2.51 -41.44
N ARG A 101 14.20 1.82 -40.74
CA ARG A 101 12.91 2.35 -40.26
C ARG A 101 13.02 2.73 -38.79
N ALA A 102 12.07 3.53 -38.32
CA ALA A 102 11.93 3.80 -36.90
C ALA A 102 11.70 2.48 -36.14
N VAL A 103 12.44 2.29 -35.04
CA VAL A 103 12.34 1.10 -34.19
C VAL A 103 11.69 1.49 -32.88
N GLN A 104 10.74 0.66 -32.45
CA GLN A 104 10.11 0.77 -31.14
C GLN A 104 10.93 0.00 -30.11
N VAL A 105 11.34 0.68 -29.05
CA VAL A 105 12.16 0.12 -27.97
C VAL A 105 11.38 0.20 -26.67
N PRO A 106 10.99 -0.93 -26.08
CA PRO A 106 10.38 -0.94 -24.75
C PRO A 106 11.41 -0.66 -23.67
N VAL A 107 11.15 0.35 -22.84
CA VAL A 107 11.94 0.71 -21.67
C VAL A 107 11.05 0.56 -20.44
N VAL A 108 11.52 -0.19 -19.45
CA VAL A 108 10.85 -0.43 -18.17
C VAL A 108 11.51 0.44 -17.11
N TYR A 109 10.70 1.28 -16.48
CA TYR A 109 11.08 2.10 -15.33
C TYR A 109 10.56 1.45 -14.05
N THR A 110 11.46 1.06 -13.16
CA THR A 110 11.08 0.66 -11.79
C THR A 110 11.10 1.90 -10.92
N CYS A 111 9.99 2.14 -10.24
CA CYS A 111 9.73 3.38 -9.54
C CYS A 111 9.25 3.09 -8.12
N VAL A 112 9.67 3.92 -7.16
CA VAL A 112 9.21 3.88 -5.77
C VAL A 112 8.35 5.11 -5.50
N GLY A 113 7.26 4.93 -4.76
CA GLY A 113 6.32 6.00 -4.42
C GLY A 113 6.92 7.11 -3.54
N PRO A 114 6.11 8.03 -2.99
CA PRO A 114 6.62 9.23 -2.35
C PRO A 114 7.38 8.99 -1.04
N THR A 115 7.35 7.76 -0.51
CA THR A 115 8.16 7.31 0.63
C THR A 115 9.61 6.98 0.28
N HIS A 116 10.04 7.09 -0.98
CA HIS A 116 11.44 6.89 -1.39
C HIS A 116 12.48 7.63 -0.52
N PRO A 117 12.29 8.91 -0.12
CA PRO A 117 13.25 9.61 0.75
C PRO A 117 13.43 8.97 2.14
N MET A 118 12.52 8.11 2.57
CA MET A 118 12.58 7.41 3.87
C MET A 118 13.51 6.19 3.86
N GLN A 119 14.18 5.89 2.74
CA GLN A 119 15.07 4.74 2.61
C GLN A 119 16.48 4.98 3.17
N SER A 120 16.88 6.23 3.40
CA SER A 120 18.17 6.54 4.01
C SER A 120 18.25 6.00 5.44
N GLN A 121 19.36 5.32 5.76
CA GLN A 121 19.62 4.86 7.13
C GLN A 121 19.89 6.03 8.07
N ALA A 122 19.42 5.92 9.31
CA ALA A 122 19.68 6.89 10.35
C ALA A 122 20.01 6.21 11.68
N ASN A 123 20.75 6.92 12.52
CA ASN A 123 21.01 6.57 13.91
C ASN A 123 20.33 7.60 14.81
N ARG A 124 19.24 7.21 15.47
CA ARG A 124 18.48 8.09 16.38
C ARG A 124 18.08 7.35 17.65
N LEU A 125 18.02 8.09 18.75
CA LEU A 125 17.50 7.60 20.02
C LEU A 125 16.19 8.31 20.33
N TRP A 126 15.14 7.55 20.54
CA TRP A 126 13.81 8.06 20.87
C TRP A 126 13.52 7.78 22.33
N SER A 127 13.50 8.80 23.18
CA SER A 127 13.23 8.67 24.61
C SER A 127 11.89 9.26 25.01
N SER A 128 11.22 8.63 25.98
CA SER A 128 9.97 9.11 26.60
C SER A 128 8.94 9.58 25.57
N THR A 129 8.74 8.78 24.52
CA THR A 129 7.87 9.14 23.38
C THR A 129 6.86 8.04 23.10
N THR A 130 5.78 8.38 22.41
CA THR A 130 4.80 7.39 21.92
C THR A 130 5.09 7.04 20.46
N ALA A 131 4.62 5.89 19.99
CA ALA A 131 4.78 5.49 18.58
C ALA A 131 4.15 6.51 17.61
N SER A 132 2.98 7.04 17.97
CA SER A 132 2.29 8.07 17.19
C SER A 132 3.10 9.36 17.03
N PHE A 133 3.86 9.77 18.05
CA PHE A 133 4.74 10.93 17.95
C PHE A 133 5.89 10.67 16.97
N VAL A 134 6.53 9.50 17.07
CA VAL A 134 7.64 9.14 16.18
C VAL A 134 7.17 9.06 14.72
N ALA A 135 6.04 8.41 14.46
CA ALA A 135 5.41 8.36 13.15
C ALA A 135 5.13 9.74 12.56
N ARG A 136 4.53 10.65 13.34
CA ARG A 136 4.31 12.04 12.91
C ARG A 136 5.62 12.75 12.57
N LYS A 137 6.65 12.64 13.44
CA LYS A 137 7.93 13.33 13.25
C LYS A 137 8.66 12.84 12.00
N LEU A 138 8.72 11.52 11.78
CA LEU A 138 9.40 10.93 10.62
C LEU A 138 8.67 11.21 9.29
N ALA A 139 7.33 11.12 9.28
CA ALA A 139 6.54 11.47 8.10
C ALA A 139 6.75 12.94 7.70
N ARG A 140 6.61 13.87 8.66
CA ARG A 140 6.80 15.32 8.43
C ARG A 140 8.23 15.64 7.99
N GLY A 141 9.23 15.01 8.60
CA GLY A 141 10.64 15.17 8.22
C GLY A 141 10.93 14.75 6.77
N SER A 142 10.10 13.87 6.21
CA SER A 142 10.17 13.41 4.82
C SER A 142 9.27 14.20 3.87
N GLY A 143 8.59 15.25 4.36
CA GLY A 143 7.65 16.05 3.58
C GLY A 143 6.29 15.38 3.33
N LEU A 144 5.98 14.31 4.07
CA LEU A 144 4.72 13.58 3.97
C LEU A 144 3.71 14.10 4.99
N ARG A 145 2.42 14.01 4.65
CA ARG A 145 1.32 14.24 5.58
C ARG A 145 1.16 13.03 6.50
N PRO A 146 1.26 13.19 7.82
CA PRO A 146 0.99 12.10 8.73
C PRO A 146 -0.51 11.90 8.93
N GLN A 147 -1.01 10.68 8.71
CA GLN A 147 -2.35 10.25 9.09
C GLN A 147 -2.21 9.23 10.24
N VAL A 148 -2.04 9.72 11.46
CA VAL A 148 -1.52 8.91 12.57
C VAL A 148 -2.53 8.85 13.72
N GLN A 149 -2.95 7.63 14.08
CA GLN A 149 -3.79 7.40 15.25
C GLN A 149 -2.98 7.57 16.54
N ARG A 150 -3.62 8.10 17.59
CA ARG A 150 -2.97 8.35 18.87
C ARG A 150 -2.68 7.01 19.58
N SER A 151 -1.42 6.81 19.94
CA SER A 151 -0.99 5.71 20.80
C SER A 151 -0.79 6.21 22.24
N THR A 152 -1.25 5.45 23.23
CA THR A 152 -1.15 5.73 24.68
C THR A 152 0.15 5.26 25.30
N ARG A 153 0.73 4.15 24.79
CA ARG A 153 1.98 3.58 25.30
C ARG A 153 3.15 4.56 25.16
N LEU A 154 3.75 4.91 26.29
CA LEU A 154 5.00 5.67 26.37
C LEU A 154 6.16 4.69 26.37
N PHE A 155 7.09 4.85 25.43
CA PHE A 155 8.32 4.10 25.38
C PHE A 155 9.40 4.82 26.17
N GLY A 156 10.11 4.08 27.04
CA GLY A 156 11.26 4.62 27.76
C GLY A 156 12.36 5.04 26.80
N THR A 157 12.89 4.08 26.04
CA THR A 157 13.92 4.31 25.01
C THR A 157 13.71 3.35 23.84
N ILE A 158 13.69 3.86 22.61
CA ILE A 158 13.67 3.07 21.37
C ILE A 158 14.85 3.51 20.50
N PRO A 159 15.84 2.65 20.26
CA PRO A 159 16.95 2.98 19.38
C PRO A 159 16.60 2.65 17.92
N GLN A 160 16.86 3.60 17.01
CA GLN A 160 16.92 3.38 15.57
C GLN A 160 18.39 3.23 15.20
N GLN A 161 18.87 1.99 15.04
CA GLN A 161 20.29 1.68 14.77
C GLN A 161 20.48 1.24 13.32
N ALA A 162 21.05 2.11 12.49
CA ALA A 162 21.31 1.87 11.07
C ALA A 162 20.08 1.39 10.27
N LYS A 163 18.87 1.74 10.73
CA LYS A 163 17.61 1.42 10.05
C LYS A 163 17.12 2.63 9.28
N SER A 164 16.53 2.40 8.11
CA SER A 164 15.81 3.45 7.39
C SER A 164 14.57 3.89 8.16
N ASP A 165 14.11 5.11 7.93
CA ASP A 165 12.93 5.66 8.60
C ASP A 165 11.69 4.81 8.31
N PHE A 166 11.56 4.31 7.08
CA PHE A 166 10.45 3.43 6.71
C PHE A 166 10.53 2.06 7.40
N ALA A 167 11.70 1.41 7.41
CA ALA A 167 11.89 0.12 8.07
C ALA A 167 11.66 0.23 9.59
N PHE A 168 12.15 1.29 10.21
CA PHE A 168 11.92 1.57 11.62
C PHE A 168 10.42 1.77 11.94
N LEU A 169 9.70 2.52 11.10
CA LEU A 169 8.25 2.71 11.28
C LEU A 169 7.46 1.42 11.07
N ARG A 170 7.86 0.55 10.13
CA ARG A 170 7.25 -0.77 9.96
C ARG A 170 7.40 -1.60 11.24
N ASP A 171 8.60 -1.69 11.77
CA ASP A 171 8.88 -2.47 12.98
C ASP A 171 8.10 -1.90 14.18
N LEU A 172 8.02 -0.56 14.28
CA LEU A 172 7.24 0.13 15.30
C LEU A 172 5.72 -0.09 15.14
N ALA A 173 5.22 -0.13 13.90
CA ALA A 173 3.82 -0.43 13.59
C ALA A 173 3.47 -1.85 14.04
N ASP A 174 4.32 -2.83 13.72
CA ASP A 174 4.19 -4.21 14.17
C ASP A 174 4.21 -4.29 15.71
N GLU A 175 5.12 -3.57 16.37
CA GLU A 175 5.20 -3.57 17.84
C GLU A 175 3.92 -3.04 18.52
N VAL A 176 3.25 -2.03 17.94
CA VAL A 176 2.02 -1.45 18.52
C VAL A 176 0.72 -2.00 17.91
N GLY A 177 0.82 -2.95 16.98
CA GLY A 177 -0.33 -3.54 16.29
C GLY A 177 -1.07 -2.56 15.38
N TYR A 178 -0.34 -1.62 14.78
CA TYR A 178 -0.87 -0.71 13.78
C TYR A 178 -0.44 -1.15 12.38
N ARG A 179 -1.15 -0.62 11.38
CA ARG A 179 -0.80 -0.71 9.97
C ARG A 179 -0.03 0.54 9.56
N LEU A 180 1.06 0.35 8.81
CA LEU A 180 1.73 1.39 8.06
C LEU A 180 1.26 1.33 6.60
N THR A 181 0.65 2.40 6.08
CA THR A 181 0.20 2.44 4.68
C THR A 181 0.61 3.76 4.05
N PRO A 182 1.55 3.75 3.09
CA PRO A 182 1.73 4.91 2.22
C PRO A 182 0.59 4.99 1.21
N HIS A 183 0.12 6.22 0.98
CA HIS A 183 -0.80 6.54 -0.11
C HIS A 183 -0.47 7.92 -0.66
N GLY A 184 0.17 7.97 -1.83
CA GLY A 184 0.66 9.23 -2.36
C GLY A 184 1.58 9.91 -1.36
N THR A 185 1.38 11.20 -1.08
CA THR A 185 2.16 11.94 -0.07
C THR A 185 1.61 11.84 1.35
N THR A 186 0.68 10.92 1.61
CA THR A 186 0.14 10.65 2.95
C THR A 186 0.71 9.34 3.48
N LEU A 187 1.14 9.35 4.75
CA LEU A 187 1.60 8.15 5.45
C LEU A 187 0.65 7.84 6.60
N ALA A 188 -0.15 6.78 6.45
CA ALA A 188 -1.05 6.32 7.47
C ALA A 188 -0.36 5.38 8.47
N PHE A 189 -0.55 5.65 9.75
CA PHE A 189 -0.09 4.84 10.88
C PHE A 189 -1.28 4.65 11.83
N THR A 190 -2.13 3.68 11.53
CA THR A 190 -3.48 3.56 12.11
C THR A 190 -3.81 2.14 12.51
N HIS A 191 -4.87 1.96 13.29
CA HIS A 191 -5.45 0.65 13.55
C HIS A 191 -5.86 -0.06 12.23
N PRO A 192 -5.69 -1.38 12.07
CA PRO A 192 -6.00 -2.09 10.82
C PRO A 192 -7.47 -2.01 10.39
N LEU A 193 -8.39 -1.88 11.35
CA LEU A 193 -9.84 -1.71 11.11
C LEU A 193 -10.28 -0.27 10.78
N VAL A 194 -9.36 0.70 10.75
CA VAL A 194 -9.69 2.06 10.28
C VAL A 194 -9.63 2.07 8.76
N SER A 195 -10.74 2.43 8.10
CA SER A 195 -10.73 2.63 6.66
C SER A 195 -10.04 3.95 6.30
N LEU A 196 -9.17 3.90 5.29
CA LEU A 196 -8.48 5.04 4.71
C LEU A 196 -9.23 5.64 3.51
N ARG A 197 -10.46 5.19 3.26
CA ARG A 197 -11.33 5.75 2.22
C ARG A 197 -11.63 7.22 2.53
N GLU A 198 -11.66 8.05 1.49
CA GLU A 198 -12.05 9.46 1.63
C GLU A 198 -13.55 9.54 1.96
N ALA A 199 -14.00 10.58 2.68
CA ALA A 199 -15.38 10.67 3.15
C ALA A 199 -16.41 10.67 2.01
N ASP A 200 -16.09 11.33 0.90
CA ASP A 200 -16.95 11.44 -0.29
C ASP A 200 -16.69 10.32 -1.33
N GLU A 201 -15.74 9.42 -1.05
CA GLU A 201 -15.40 8.33 -1.96
C GLU A 201 -16.37 7.16 -1.78
N GLU A 202 -17.19 6.91 -2.81
CA GLU A 202 -18.07 5.74 -2.88
C GLU A 202 -17.25 4.44 -2.76
N ARG A 203 -17.75 3.50 -1.95
CA ARG A 203 -17.16 2.16 -1.77
C ARG A 203 -17.15 1.41 -3.11
N PRO A 204 -15.99 0.92 -3.59
CA PRO A 204 -15.96 0.05 -4.77
C PRO A 204 -16.75 -1.24 -4.53
N THR A 205 -17.62 -1.61 -5.46
CA THR A 205 -18.42 -2.84 -5.40
C THR A 205 -18.06 -3.75 -6.56
N PHE A 206 -17.83 -5.03 -6.25
CA PHE A 206 -17.54 -6.06 -7.23
C PHE A 206 -18.58 -7.19 -7.15
N HIS A 207 -18.97 -7.70 -8.32
CA HIS A 207 -19.97 -8.74 -8.49
C HIS A 207 -19.37 -10.02 -9.06
N TYR A 208 -19.75 -11.17 -8.47
CA TYR A 208 -19.35 -12.51 -8.88
C TYR A 208 -20.55 -13.47 -8.90
N ALA A 209 -21.07 -13.73 -10.09
CA ALA A 209 -22.17 -14.65 -10.39
C ALA A 209 -21.79 -15.75 -11.39
N LYS A 210 -20.56 -15.75 -11.93
CA LYS A 210 -20.08 -16.65 -13.01
C LYS A 210 -20.83 -16.43 -14.33
N ASP A 211 -21.16 -15.17 -14.62
CA ASP A 211 -21.82 -14.77 -15.86
C ASP A 211 -21.13 -13.57 -16.56
N ALA A 212 -21.75 -13.04 -17.60
CA ALA A 212 -21.20 -11.94 -18.40
C ALA A 212 -21.13 -10.60 -17.65
N THR A 213 -21.81 -10.46 -16.52
CA THR A 213 -21.85 -9.25 -15.68
C THR A 213 -20.74 -9.21 -14.63
N ASP A 214 -20.00 -10.31 -14.46
CA ASP A 214 -18.94 -10.46 -13.49
C ASP A 214 -17.86 -9.39 -13.60
N THR A 215 -17.60 -8.74 -12.48
CA THR A 215 -16.43 -7.88 -12.29
C THR A 215 -15.32 -8.58 -11.53
N VAL A 216 -15.55 -9.79 -11.04
CA VAL A 216 -14.57 -10.65 -10.37
C VAL A 216 -14.22 -11.80 -11.31
N LYS A 217 -12.93 -12.09 -11.49
CA LYS A 217 -12.43 -13.18 -12.33
C LYS A 217 -12.07 -14.41 -11.53
N THR A 218 -11.44 -14.22 -10.39
CA THR A 218 -11.04 -15.28 -9.47
C THR A 218 -11.39 -14.87 -8.05
N TRP A 219 -11.78 -15.84 -7.24
CA TRP A 219 -12.09 -15.65 -5.82
C TRP A 219 -11.65 -16.88 -5.03
N GLU A 220 -10.82 -16.65 -4.02
CA GLU A 220 -10.35 -17.68 -3.10
C GLU A 220 -10.40 -17.12 -1.68
N SER A 221 -11.32 -17.64 -0.85
CA SER A 221 -11.45 -17.26 0.55
C SER A 221 -10.88 -18.34 1.47
N THR A 222 -10.17 -17.92 2.52
CA THR A 222 -9.69 -18.79 3.58
C THR A 222 -10.21 -18.27 4.91
N THR A 223 -11.07 -19.05 5.57
CA THR A 223 -11.54 -18.76 6.92
C THR A 223 -10.65 -19.52 7.90
N GLY A 224 -9.56 -18.88 8.33
CA GLY A 224 -8.63 -19.48 9.27
C GLY A 224 -9.14 -19.39 10.71
N GLN A 225 -9.51 -20.52 11.33
CA GLN A 225 -9.41 -20.62 12.79
C GLN A 225 -7.98 -21.03 13.22
N LEU A 226 -7.28 -21.77 12.34
CA LEU A 226 -5.94 -22.31 12.58
C LEU A 226 -4.93 -22.02 11.46
N ASP A 227 -5.39 -21.46 10.33
CA ASP A 227 -4.53 -21.22 9.16
C ASP A 227 -3.64 -19.98 9.40
N PRO A 228 -2.30 -20.11 9.35
CA PRO A 228 -1.38 -18.98 9.51
C PRO A 228 -1.53 -17.90 8.41
N LEU A 229 -2.07 -18.22 7.23
CA LEU A 229 -2.29 -17.26 6.14
C LEU A 229 -3.52 -16.38 6.37
N GLY A 230 -4.55 -16.94 7.00
CA GLY A 230 -5.77 -16.22 7.36
C GLY A 230 -5.55 -15.22 8.48
N GLY A 231 -4.69 -15.58 9.44
CA GLY A 231 -4.64 -15.00 10.76
C GLY A 231 -5.31 -15.96 11.76
N ARG A 232 -4.86 -15.94 13.01
CA ARG A 232 -5.39 -16.84 14.03
C ARG A 232 -6.39 -16.07 14.88
N HIS A 233 -7.65 -16.49 14.85
CA HIS A 233 -8.62 -16.05 15.84
C HIS A 233 -8.29 -16.74 17.17
N THR A 234 -7.34 -16.20 17.93
CA THR A 234 -6.87 -16.75 19.21
C THR A 234 -7.16 -15.81 20.37
N ARG A 235 -7.49 -16.40 21.52
CA ARG A 235 -7.53 -15.73 22.81
C ARG A 235 -6.10 -15.47 23.24
N ARG A 236 -5.71 -14.20 23.34
CA ARG A 236 -4.34 -13.82 23.67
C ARG A 236 -4.19 -13.54 25.15
N GLU A 237 -3.25 -14.24 25.78
CA GLU A 237 -3.03 -14.15 27.22
C GLU A 237 -1.57 -13.92 27.56
N GLY A 238 -1.34 -13.22 28.66
CA GLY A 238 0.00 -13.04 29.20
C GLY A 238 -0.03 -12.76 30.69
N TYR A 239 1.15 -12.74 31.29
CA TYR A 239 1.31 -12.61 32.73
C TYR A 239 2.29 -11.49 33.06
N SER A 240 1.91 -10.61 33.99
CA SER A 240 2.80 -9.60 34.57
C SER A 240 3.16 -9.99 35.99
N PHE A 241 4.40 -9.72 36.41
CA PHE A 241 4.80 -9.89 37.80
C PHE A 241 4.58 -8.59 38.58
N ASN A 242 3.76 -8.62 39.62
CA ASN A 242 3.58 -7.48 40.50
C ASN A 242 4.67 -7.52 41.58
N ILE A 243 5.67 -6.64 41.48
CA ILE A 243 6.79 -6.59 42.41
C ILE A 243 6.37 -6.28 43.85
N ASN A 244 5.27 -5.57 44.05
CA ASN A 244 4.80 -5.18 45.38
C ASN A 244 4.10 -6.32 46.11
N THR A 245 3.42 -7.21 45.38
CA THR A 245 2.66 -8.34 45.97
C THR A 245 3.34 -9.69 45.78
N GLY A 246 4.36 -9.78 44.93
CA GLY A 246 4.98 -11.05 44.52
C GLY A 246 4.08 -11.95 43.68
N ALA A 247 2.90 -11.46 43.26
CA ALA A 247 1.91 -12.26 42.55
C ALA A 247 2.03 -12.11 41.03
N LEU A 248 1.77 -13.21 40.31
CA LEU A 248 1.53 -13.19 38.87
C LEU A 248 0.09 -12.76 38.60
N VAL A 249 -0.08 -11.72 37.78
CA VAL A 249 -1.38 -11.24 37.35
C VAL A 249 -1.58 -11.64 35.89
N ARG A 250 -2.69 -12.34 35.62
CA ARG A 250 -3.09 -12.76 34.28
C ARG A 250 -3.81 -11.63 33.56
N HIS A 251 -3.48 -11.43 32.29
CA HIS A 251 -4.11 -10.47 31.39
C HIS A 251 -4.60 -11.18 30.14
N VAL A 252 -5.72 -10.70 29.58
CA VAL A 252 -6.32 -11.21 28.34
C VAL A 252 -6.53 -10.01 27.42
N ALA A 253 -6.15 -10.14 26.14
CA ALA A 253 -6.35 -9.08 25.17
C ALA A 253 -7.85 -8.82 24.93
N ALA A 254 -8.22 -7.54 24.83
CA ALA A 254 -9.59 -7.14 24.57
C ALA A 254 -10.06 -7.64 23.19
N GLY A 255 -11.31 -8.11 23.10
CA GLY A 255 -11.92 -8.60 21.86
C GLY A 255 -11.48 -10.01 21.46
N THR A 256 -10.70 -10.72 22.28
CA THR A 256 -10.25 -12.09 22.00
C THR A 256 -10.83 -13.14 22.95
N GLN A 257 -11.70 -12.74 23.89
CA GLN A 257 -12.16 -13.59 24.98
C GLN A 257 -12.96 -14.82 24.51
N ASP A 258 -13.70 -14.67 23.41
CA ASP A 258 -14.60 -15.70 22.87
C ASP A 258 -13.89 -16.68 21.93
N SER A 259 -12.58 -16.54 21.73
CA SER A 259 -11.84 -17.47 20.88
C SER A 259 -11.66 -18.85 21.55
N PRO A 260 -11.86 -19.95 20.80
CA PRO A 260 -11.70 -21.30 21.32
C PRO A 260 -10.22 -21.70 21.55
N ILE A 261 -9.26 -21.00 20.97
CA ILE A 261 -7.84 -21.36 21.01
C ILE A 261 -7.09 -20.29 21.80
N THR A 262 -6.39 -20.68 22.86
CA THR A 262 -5.58 -19.75 23.67
C THR A 262 -4.14 -19.73 23.18
N GLN A 263 -3.61 -18.52 22.97
CA GLN A 263 -2.21 -18.25 22.66
C GLN A 263 -1.59 -17.44 23.81
N TYR A 264 -0.50 -17.97 24.36
CA TYR A 264 0.25 -17.30 25.42
C TYR A 264 1.35 -16.43 24.81
N SER A 265 1.44 -15.17 25.25
CA SER A 265 2.58 -14.29 24.97
C SER A 265 3.72 -14.67 25.91
N THR A 266 4.82 -15.18 25.35
CA THR A 266 5.97 -15.73 26.09
C THR A 266 7.23 -14.87 25.98
N GLY A 267 7.15 -13.71 25.32
CA GLY A 267 8.32 -12.93 24.89
C GLY A 267 9.17 -12.34 26.02
N ARG A 268 8.57 -12.01 27.17
CA ARG A 268 9.18 -11.59 28.46
C ARG A 268 8.07 -11.35 29.49
N PRO A 269 8.34 -11.49 30.82
CA PRO A 269 7.41 -11.00 31.83
C PRO A 269 7.26 -9.49 31.73
N PHE A 270 6.03 -9.00 31.71
CA PHE A 270 5.74 -7.56 31.64
C PHE A 270 6.16 -6.85 32.93
N THR A 271 6.70 -5.64 32.81
CA THR A 271 7.16 -4.85 33.96
C THR A 271 6.01 -4.18 34.72
N SER A 272 4.85 -4.02 34.06
CA SER A 272 3.63 -3.49 34.64
C SER A 272 2.38 -4.07 33.99
N GLN A 273 1.25 -3.96 34.69
CA GLN A 273 -0.07 -4.32 34.13
C GLN A 273 -0.42 -3.48 32.89
N ALA A 274 -0.13 -2.18 32.91
CA ALA A 274 -0.43 -1.31 31.76
C ALA A 274 0.36 -1.73 30.51
N GLU A 275 1.64 -2.07 30.68
CA GLU A 275 2.46 -2.61 29.59
C GLU A 275 1.92 -3.94 29.06
N ALA A 276 1.52 -4.85 29.96
CA ALA A 276 0.95 -6.15 29.60
C ALA A 276 -0.27 -6.01 28.69
N VAL A 277 -1.22 -5.16 29.11
CA VAL A 277 -2.47 -4.92 28.37
C VAL A 277 -2.17 -4.30 26.99
N GLU A 278 -1.28 -3.31 26.91
CA GLU A 278 -0.93 -2.66 25.65
C GLU A 278 -0.27 -3.62 24.66
N ILE A 279 0.68 -4.45 25.11
CA ILE A 279 1.36 -5.44 24.25
C ILE A 279 0.39 -6.52 23.78
N LEU A 280 -0.44 -7.07 24.68
CA LEU A 280 -1.43 -8.07 24.32
C LEU A 280 -2.47 -7.51 23.34
N ASN A 281 -2.91 -6.26 23.55
CA ASN A 281 -3.80 -5.60 22.61
C ASN A 281 -3.10 -5.29 21.28
N ALA A 282 -1.81 -4.95 21.27
CA ALA A 282 -1.05 -4.79 20.03
C ALA A 282 -0.96 -6.10 19.24
N GLU A 283 -0.65 -7.21 19.91
CA GLU A 283 -0.70 -8.54 19.32
C GLU A 283 -2.07 -8.91 18.75
N ALA A 284 -3.16 -8.66 19.49
CA ALA A 284 -4.52 -8.93 19.03
C ALA A 284 -4.89 -8.10 17.80
N ARG A 285 -4.45 -6.83 17.75
CA ARG A 285 -4.70 -5.93 16.62
C ARG A 285 -4.02 -6.40 15.33
N ARG A 286 -2.82 -6.99 15.41
CA ARG A 286 -2.11 -7.52 14.23
C ARG A 286 -2.89 -8.60 13.49
N ASP A 287 -3.56 -9.45 14.25
CA ASP A 287 -4.33 -10.57 13.72
C ASP A 287 -5.83 -10.28 13.63
N VAL A 288 -6.23 -9.01 13.76
CA VAL A 288 -7.66 -8.66 13.79
C VAL A 288 -8.37 -8.99 12.48
N LEU A 289 -7.65 -8.95 11.35
CA LEU A 289 -8.16 -9.30 10.02
C LEU A 289 -7.88 -10.78 9.70
N TRP A 290 -8.44 -11.68 10.52
CA TRP A 290 -8.14 -13.13 10.50
C TRP A 290 -8.90 -13.95 9.43
N VAL A 291 -9.90 -13.37 8.77
CA VAL A 291 -10.53 -13.98 7.59
C VAL A 291 -9.90 -13.35 6.35
N HIS A 292 -9.40 -14.20 5.44
CA HIS A 292 -8.63 -13.77 4.29
C HIS A 292 -9.32 -14.13 2.98
N ALA A 293 -9.10 -13.33 1.95
CA ALA A 293 -9.43 -13.71 0.59
C ALA A 293 -8.43 -13.13 -0.42
N LYS A 294 -8.27 -13.81 -1.54
CA LYS A 294 -7.57 -13.33 -2.73
C LYS A 294 -8.54 -13.27 -3.89
N ALA A 295 -8.45 -12.20 -4.66
CA ALA A 295 -9.30 -12.03 -5.82
C ALA A 295 -8.59 -11.30 -6.94
N THR A 296 -8.88 -11.65 -8.18
CA THR A 296 -8.59 -10.83 -9.35
C THR A 296 -9.89 -10.18 -9.82
N VAL A 297 -9.95 -8.85 -9.85
CA VAL A 297 -11.14 -8.07 -10.21
C VAL A 297 -10.86 -7.12 -11.37
N ILE A 298 -11.89 -6.62 -12.03
CA ILE A 298 -11.78 -5.50 -12.98
C ILE A 298 -11.21 -4.30 -12.22
N GLY A 299 -10.29 -3.58 -12.84
CA GLY A 299 -9.62 -2.49 -12.16
C GLY A 299 -10.52 -1.30 -11.81
N ASP A 300 -10.35 -0.79 -10.59
CA ASP A 300 -10.90 0.47 -10.09
C ASP A 300 -9.79 1.19 -9.33
N ALA A 301 -9.40 2.40 -9.76
CA ALA A 301 -8.27 3.13 -9.20
C ALA A 301 -8.49 3.60 -7.75
N ARG A 302 -9.73 3.54 -7.25
CA ARG A 302 -10.08 3.83 -5.85
C ARG A 302 -9.61 2.74 -4.89
N VAL A 303 -9.56 1.50 -5.36
CA VAL A 303 -9.14 0.36 -4.53
C VAL A 303 -7.65 0.49 -4.25
N ARG A 304 -7.32 0.61 -2.97
CA ARG A 304 -5.94 0.74 -2.48
C ARG A 304 -5.81 0.11 -1.10
N THR A 305 -4.58 -0.13 -0.68
CA THR A 305 -4.33 -0.68 0.66
C THR A 305 -4.98 0.19 1.74
N GLY A 306 -5.65 -0.46 2.69
CA GLY A 306 -6.30 0.15 3.83
C GLY A 306 -7.66 0.79 3.57
N THR A 307 -8.20 0.68 2.35
CA THR A 307 -9.61 1.00 2.05
C THR A 307 -10.50 -0.22 2.16
N ASP A 308 -11.81 0.01 2.32
CA ASP A 308 -12.84 -1.02 2.25
C ASP A 308 -13.48 -1.10 0.85
N LEU A 309 -13.82 -2.33 0.44
CA LEU A 309 -14.61 -2.62 -0.76
C LEU A 309 -15.75 -3.59 -0.46
N GLU A 310 -16.73 -3.69 -1.34
CA GLU A 310 -17.89 -4.57 -1.24
C GLU A 310 -17.78 -5.72 -2.24
N MET A 311 -17.96 -6.96 -1.78
CA MET A 311 -18.07 -8.15 -2.63
C MET A 311 -19.50 -8.66 -2.64
N THR A 312 -20.06 -8.91 -3.81
CA THR A 312 -21.46 -9.36 -3.98
C THR A 312 -21.55 -10.47 -5.03
N GLY A 313 -22.68 -11.19 -5.05
CA GLY A 313 -22.99 -12.16 -6.09
C GLY A 313 -23.16 -13.58 -5.57
N GLY A 314 -23.94 -14.37 -6.30
CA GLY A 314 -24.39 -15.71 -5.86
C GLY A 314 -23.34 -16.81 -6.01
N ALA A 315 -22.22 -16.55 -6.71
CA ALA A 315 -21.14 -17.52 -6.88
C ALA A 315 -20.08 -17.44 -5.76
N LEU A 316 -20.19 -16.47 -4.86
CA LEU A 316 -19.40 -16.38 -3.64
C LEU A 316 -19.86 -17.43 -2.62
N GLY A 317 -18.98 -17.82 -1.68
CA GLY A 317 -19.38 -18.67 -0.56
C GLY A 317 -20.45 -18.01 0.31
N PRO A 318 -21.25 -18.75 1.10
CA PRO A 318 -22.36 -18.19 1.89
C PRO A 318 -21.96 -17.11 2.90
N HIS A 319 -20.67 -17.05 3.21
CA HIS A 319 -20.08 -16.11 4.15
C HIS A 319 -19.26 -15.03 3.48
N ASP A 320 -18.97 -15.10 2.19
CA ASP A 320 -18.05 -14.20 1.50
C ASP A 320 -18.64 -12.86 1.04
N PRO A 321 -19.95 -12.74 0.75
CA PRO A 321 -20.56 -11.44 0.46
C PRO A 321 -20.37 -10.46 1.61
N GLY A 322 -20.28 -9.17 1.26
CA GLY A 322 -20.20 -8.07 2.20
C GLY A 322 -18.91 -7.24 2.07
N PRO A 323 -18.62 -6.41 3.09
CA PRO A 323 -17.45 -5.56 3.11
C PRO A 323 -16.16 -6.32 3.45
N TRP A 324 -15.08 -5.90 2.80
CA TRP A 324 -13.72 -6.42 2.99
C TRP A 324 -12.70 -5.27 3.07
N MET A 325 -11.70 -5.42 3.94
CA MET A 325 -10.56 -4.49 4.02
C MET A 325 -9.48 -4.93 3.02
N VAL A 326 -8.96 -3.99 2.24
CA VAL A 326 -7.89 -4.23 1.28
C VAL A 326 -6.55 -4.21 2.00
N ARG A 327 -5.82 -5.33 1.99
CA ARG A 327 -4.47 -5.47 2.58
C ARG A 327 -3.37 -5.29 1.54
N SER A 328 -3.63 -5.66 0.30
CA SER A 328 -2.76 -5.31 -0.81
C SER A 328 -3.56 -5.20 -2.10
N ALA A 329 -3.03 -4.42 -3.03
CA ALA A 329 -3.62 -4.12 -4.31
C ALA A 329 -2.50 -4.04 -5.37
N THR A 330 -2.59 -4.86 -6.40
CA THR A 330 -1.69 -4.83 -7.56
C THR A 330 -2.47 -4.50 -8.81
N HIS A 331 -2.40 -3.24 -9.23
CA HIS A 331 -3.03 -2.74 -10.45
C HIS A 331 -2.21 -3.16 -11.66
N ARG A 332 -2.84 -3.77 -12.65
CA ARG A 332 -2.23 -4.17 -13.92
C ARG A 332 -2.99 -3.52 -15.07
N ILE A 333 -2.34 -2.58 -15.74
CA ILE A 333 -2.94 -1.78 -16.81
C ILE A 333 -2.13 -1.98 -18.08
N SER A 334 -2.82 -2.26 -19.17
CA SER A 334 -2.25 -2.31 -20.50
C SER A 334 -3.10 -1.48 -21.45
N VAL A 335 -2.48 -0.58 -22.20
CA VAL A 335 -3.12 0.26 -23.21
C VAL A 335 -2.41 0.09 -24.55
N VAL A 336 -3.18 0.01 -25.62
CA VAL A 336 -2.67 0.01 -26.99
C VAL A 336 -3.03 1.36 -27.59
N PRO A 337 -2.08 2.27 -27.88
CA PRO A 337 -2.39 3.64 -28.29
C PRO A 337 -3.32 3.72 -29.50
N ASP A 338 -3.08 2.87 -30.50
CA ASP A 338 -3.87 2.85 -31.73
C ASP A 338 -5.19 2.08 -31.59
N GLN A 339 -5.36 1.34 -30.48
CA GLN A 339 -6.56 0.56 -30.18
C GLN A 339 -6.93 0.66 -28.69
N PRO A 340 -7.38 1.84 -28.20
CA PRO A 340 -7.70 2.02 -26.77
C PRO A 340 -8.75 1.03 -26.24
N ALA A 341 -9.64 0.56 -27.13
CA ALA A 341 -10.65 -0.46 -26.81
C ALA A 341 -10.06 -1.86 -26.50
N ALA A 342 -8.83 -2.15 -26.94
CA ALA A 342 -8.13 -3.40 -26.65
C ALA A 342 -7.41 -3.36 -25.29
N GLY A 343 -7.35 -2.19 -24.64
CA GLY A 343 -6.72 -2.03 -23.33
C GLY A 343 -7.39 -2.87 -22.25
N ARG A 344 -6.60 -3.26 -21.26
CA ARG A 344 -7.04 -4.10 -20.13
C ARG A 344 -6.66 -3.44 -18.82
N TYR A 345 -7.55 -3.52 -17.83
CA TYR A 345 -7.27 -3.09 -16.47
C TYR A 345 -7.81 -4.13 -15.49
N TRP A 346 -6.88 -4.79 -14.80
CA TRP A 346 -7.16 -5.78 -13.77
C TRP A 346 -6.49 -5.36 -12.47
N LEU A 347 -7.00 -5.92 -11.39
CA LEU A 347 -6.51 -5.68 -10.04
C LEU A 347 -6.46 -7.01 -9.30
N ASP A 348 -5.27 -7.37 -8.80
CA ASP A 348 -5.12 -8.46 -7.85
C ASP A 348 -5.19 -7.88 -6.44
N VAL A 349 -6.14 -8.34 -5.62
CA VAL A 349 -6.32 -7.88 -4.25
C VAL A 349 -6.11 -9.00 -3.25
N THR A 350 -5.50 -8.65 -2.12
CA THR A 350 -5.55 -9.44 -0.89
C THR A 350 -6.47 -8.73 0.09
N LEU A 351 -7.44 -9.46 0.63
CA LEU A 351 -8.51 -8.93 1.46
C LEU A 351 -8.46 -9.54 2.86
N GLY A 352 -8.96 -8.78 3.83
CA GLY A 352 -9.06 -9.18 5.24
C GLY A 352 -10.36 -8.72 5.87
N ARG A 353 -10.88 -9.46 6.85
CA ARG A 353 -11.97 -9.02 7.74
C ARG A 353 -11.89 -9.69 9.11
N ASN A 354 -12.56 -9.10 10.09
CA ASN A 354 -12.54 -9.55 11.48
C ASN A 354 -13.73 -10.42 11.87
N ARG A 355 -14.65 -10.70 10.93
CA ARG A 355 -15.82 -11.57 11.15
C ARG A 355 -16.11 -12.42 9.92
N ILE A 356 -16.66 -13.61 10.14
CA ILE A 356 -17.00 -14.56 9.05
C ILE A 356 -18.04 -13.99 8.08
N GLY A 357 -18.91 -13.08 8.49
CA GLY A 357 -19.97 -12.53 7.63
C GLY A 357 -19.90 -11.03 7.40
N GLY A 358 -18.78 -10.38 7.73
CA GLY A 358 -18.70 -8.92 7.63
C GLY A 358 -17.40 -8.33 8.17
N LEU A 359 -17.37 -7.01 8.21
CA LEU A 359 -16.23 -6.21 8.65
C LEU A 359 -16.74 -5.15 9.61
N ASP A 360 -16.34 -5.27 10.88
CA ASP A 360 -16.63 -4.24 11.88
C ASP A 360 -15.49 -3.21 11.83
N LEU A 361 -15.78 -2.05 11.22
CA LEU A 361 -14.84 -0.95 11.14
C LEU A 361 -14.76 -0.22 12.49
N VAL A 362 -13.56 0.25 12.81
CA VAL A 362 -13.36 1.17 13.94
C VAL A 362 -13.54 2.58 13.40
N ALA A 363 -14.25 3.42 14.17
CA ALA A 363 -14.42 4.82 13.83
C ALA A 363 -13.04 5.46 13.61
N LYS A 364 -12.93 6.24 12.54
CA LYS A 364 -11.77 7.10 12.33
C LYS A 364 -11.85 8.16 13.42
N ASP A 365 -10.90 8.14 14.37
CA ASP A 365 -10.83 9.18 15.41
C ASP A 365 -10.95 10.56 14.75
N GLU A 366 -11.78 11.45 15.29
CA GLU A 366 -12.08 12.78 14.69
C GLU A 366 -10.80 13.60 14.37
N VAL A 367 -9.69 13.30 15.04
CA VAL A 367 -8.38 13.95 14.89
C VAL A 367 -7.63 13.51 13.61
N VAL A 368 -8.13 12.53 12.88
CA VAL A 368 -7.55 12.14 11.59
C VAL A 368 -8.11 13.05 10.49
N ASP A 369 -7.73 14.33 10.55
CA ASP A 369 -8.30 15.41 9.74
C ASP A 369 -8.49 15.00 8.28
N SER A 370 -9.70 15.12 7.76
CA SER A 370 -10.03 14.98 6.34
C SER A 370 -9.64 16.25 5.57
N VAL A 371 -8.38 16.67 5.66
CA VAL A 371 -7.86 17.71 4.75
C VAL A 371 -7.80 17.11 3.34
N GLN A 372 -8.15 17.90 2.32
CA GLN A 372 -8.03 17.50 0.91
C GLN A 372 -6.60 17.07 0.60
N ASP A 373 -6.47 15.97 -0.13
CA ASP A 373 -5.19 15.48 -0.61
C ASP A 373 -4.65 16.44 -1.67
N GLY A 374 -3.47 16.98 -1.40
CA GLY A 374 -2.71 17.80 -2.33
C GLY A 374 -1.27 17.32 -2.35
N THR A 375 -0.78 16.97 -3.53
CA THR A 375 0.62 16.61 -3.78
C THR A 375 1.25 17.72 -4.60
N ALA A 376 2.44 18.18 -4.21
CA ALA A 376 3.22 19.15 -4.96
C ALA A 376 4.67 18.69 -5.09
N LEU A 377 5.31 19.04 -6.20
CA LEU A 377 6.74 18.86 -6.36
C LEU A 377 7.47 20.11 -5.85
N ILE A 378 8.26 19.95 -4.79
CA ILE A 378 9.04 21.04 -4.16
C ILE A 378 10.47 20.57 -4.05
N ASP A 379 11.41 21.30 -4.66
CA ASP A 379 12.85 20.98 -4.70
C ASP A 379 13.13 19.56 -5.21
N GLY A 380 12.42 19.15 -6.26
CA GLY A 380 12.55 17.81 -6.85
C GLY A 380 11.99 16.68 -5.97
N ARG A 381 11.22 17.00 -4.92
CA ARG A 381 10.60 16.01 -4.04
C ARG A 381 9.08 16.18 -3.99
N TRP A 382 8.36 15.08 -4.10
CA TRP A 382 6.94 15.00 -3.80
C TRP A 382 6.69 15.29 -2.32
N ARG A 383 5.89 16.33 -2.05
CA ARG A 383 5.49 16.73 -0.71
C ARG A 383 3.98 16.90 -0.65
N ALA A 384 3.42 16.65 0.53
CA ALA A 384 2.04 17.02 0.79
C ALA A 384 1.92 18.55 0.82
N GLN A 385 0.91 19.10 0.15
CA GLN A 385 0.59 20.54 0.19
C GLN A 385 0.17 20.97 1.61
N HIS A 386 -0.46 20.05 2.35
CA HIS A 386 -0.87 20.26 3.73
C HIS A 386 -0.25 19.20 4.64
N ILE A 387 0.75 19.60 5.42
CA ILE A 387 1.47 18.70 6.35
C ILE A 387 0.78 18.65 7.75
N GLY A 388 -0.27 19.45 7.94
CA GLY A 388 -0.97 19.63 9.22
C GLY A 388 -0.18 20.52 10.19
N ARG A 389 -0.86 21.21 11.11
CA ARG A 389 -0.19 21.98 12.18
C ARG A 389 0.46 21.02 13.19
N ALA A 390 1.59 21.47 13.75
CA ALA A 390 2.47 20.66 14.59
C ALA A 390 1.74 20.05 15.79
#